data_AF-A0A2N3PKC4-F1
#
_entry.id   AF-A0A2N3PKC4-F1
#
_cell.length_a   1.000
_cell.length_b   1.000
_cell.length_c   1.000
_cell.angle_alpha   90.00
_cell.angle_beta   90.00
_cell.angle_gamma   90.00
#
_symmetry.space_group_name_H-M   'P 1'
#
loop_
_entity.id
_entity.type
_entity.pdbx_description
1 polymer ?
#
loop_
_entity_poly.entity_id
_entity_poly.type
_entity_poly.pdbx_seq_one_letter_code
_entity_poly.pdbx_strand_id
1 'polypeptide(L)'
;MEKKALSIKEALKSGIIEQRTFQKAEQSKVGRKKKEESQKAKHSITIYLTQAQKDSLQNIADKESETIGYLCKKIILKYLKEKS
;
A
#
# COMPACT_ATOMS: atom_id res chain seq x y z
N MET A 1 26.42 -4.10 31.09
CA MET A 1 26.82 -5.05 30.03
C MET A 1 28.08 -4.52 29.36
N GLU A 2 29.23 -5.07 29.73
CA GLU A 2 30.51 -4.70 29.13
C GLU A 2 30.63 -5.34 27.74
N LYS A 3 30.92 -4.52 26.71
CA LYS A 3 31.20 -5.01 25.36
C LYS A 3 32.62 -5.56 25.36
N LYS A 4 32.78 -6.89 25.46
CA LYS A 4 34.06 -7.54 25.17
C LYS A 4 34.41 -7.28 23.70
N ALA A 5 35.45 -6.48 23.46
CA ALA A 5 36.03 -6.32 22.14
C ALA A 5 36.71 -7.65 21.77
N LEU A 6 36.11 -8.40 20.86
CA LEU A 6 36.70 -9.62 20.31
C LEU A 6 37.97 -9.26 19.53
N SER A 7 39.01 -10.08 19.67
CA SER A 7 40.20 -9.96 18.83
C SER A 7 39.81 -10.16 17.36
N ILE A 8 40.51 -9.48 16.43
CA ILE A 8 40.26 -9.60 14.98
C ILE A 8 40.25 -11.08 14.53
N LYS A 9 41.11 -11.91 15.14
CA LYS A 9 41.19 -13.35 14.85
C LYS A 9 39.94 -14.13 15.30
N GLU A 10 39.27 -13.68 16.36
CA GLU A 10 38.06 -14.29 16.90
C GLU A 10 36.82 -13.82 16.13
N ALA A 11 36.80 -12.55 15.73
CA ALA A 11 35.72 -11.96 14.93
C ALA A 11 35.66 -12.52 13.50
N LEU A 12 36.81 -12.93 12.94
CA LEU A 12 36.88 -13.63 11.65
C LEU A 12 36.32 -15.06 11.72
N LYS A 13 36.42 -15.74 12.87
CA LYS A 13 35.92 -17.12 13.05
C LYS A 13 34.43 -17.18 13.38
N SER A 14 33.87 -16.14 14.00
CA SER A 14 32.48 -16.11 14.45
C SER A 14 31.46 -15.88 13.34
N GLY A 15 31.91 -15.68 12.08
CA GLY A 15 31.03 -15.38 10.95
C GLY A 15 30.33 -14.02 11.04
N ILE A 16 30.57 -13.24 12.10
CA ILE A 16 29.99 -11.90 12.31
C ILE A 16 30.46 -10.92 11.21
N ILE A 17 31.65 -11.16 10.64
CA ILE A 17 32.24 -10.38 9.54
C ILE A 17 32.04 -11.07 8.18
N GLU A 18 31.18 -12.08 8.05
CA GLU A 18 30.80 -12.57 6.71
C GLU A 18 29.98 -11.47 6.00
N GLN A 19 30.67 -10.61 5.25
CA GLN A 19 30.05 -9.83 4.20
C GLN A 19 29.28 -10.81 3.31
N ARG A 20 27.98 -10.57 3.17
CA ARG A 20 27.17 -11.29 2.19
C ARG A 20 27.77 -10.98 0.82
N THR A 21 28.59 -11.90 0.32
CA THR A 21 29.19 -11.81 -1.02
C THR A 21 28.07 -11.67 -2.04
N PHE A 22 28.37 -11.01 -3.16
CA PHE A 22 27.42 -10.79 -4.26
C PHE A 22 26.70 -12.09 -4.69
N GLN A 23 27.37 -13.25 -4.57
CA GLN A 23 26.79 -14.57 -4.79
C GLN A 23 25.62 -14.93 -3.85
N LYS A 24 25.69 -14.61 -2.55
CA LYS A 24 24.58 -14.84 -1.60
C LYS A 24 23.39 -13.90 -1.87
N ALA A 25 23.64 -12.73 -2.48
CA ALA A 25 22.58 -11.81 -2.92
C ALA A 25 21.93 -12.27 -4.24
N GLU A 26 22.71 -12.80 -5.19
CA GLU A 26 22.21 -13.40 -6.44
C GLU A 26 21.32 -14.63 -6.21
N GLN A 27 21.63 -15.43 -5.18
CA GLN A 27 20.83 -16.62 -4.81
C GLN A 27 19.63 -16.31 -3.90
N SER A 28 19.45 -15.06 -3.47
CA SER A 28 18.31 -14.67 -2.64
C SER A 28 17.02 -14.68 -3.48
N LYS A 29 15.93 -15.24 -2.93
CA LYS A 29 14.63 -15.26 -3.61
C LYS A 29 14.26 -13.83 -4.01
N VAL A 30 14.22 -13.58 -5.32
CA VAL A 30 13.69 -12.33 -5.89
C VAL A 30 12.36 -12.05 -5.20
N GLY A 31 12.24 -10.90 -4.55
CA GLY A 31 11.02 -10.50 -3.85
C GLY A 31 9.79 -10.51 -4.77
N ARG A 32 8.62 -10.12 -4.24
CA ARG A 32 7.40 -9.99 -5.07
C ARG A 32 7.70 -9.20 -6.35
N LYS A 33 7.46 -9.82 -7.52
CA LYS A 33 7.54 -9.15 -8.81
C LYS A 33 6.70 -7.87 -8.75
N LYS A 34 7.30 -6.74 -9.18
CA LYS A 34 6.62 -5.45 -9.23
C LYS A 34 5.38 -5.62 -10.12
N LYS A 35 4.20 -5.25 -9.61
CA LYS A 35 2.96 -5.24 -10.42
C LYS A 35 3.15 -4.39 -11.66
N GLU A 36 2.53 -4.77 -12.76
CA GLU A 36 2.53 -3.94 -13.97
C GLU A 36 1.78 -2.62 -13.74
N GLU A 37 2.10 -1.59 -14.53
CA GLU A 37 1.47 -0.26 -14.43
C GLU A 37 -0.06 -0.37 -14.53
N SER A 38 -0.55 -1.20 -15.46
CA SER A 38 -1.96 -1.51 -15.68
C SER A 38 -2.66 -2.12 -14.45
N GLN A 39 -1.91 -2.83 -13.61
CA GLN A 39 -2.41 -3.48 -12.39
C GLN A 39 -2.30 -2.60 -11.15
N LYS A 40 -1.71 -1.41 -11.27
CA LYS A 40 -1.54 -0.43 -10.17
C LYS A 40 -2.58 0.69 -10.21
N ALA A 41 -3.50 0.67 -11.17
CA ALA A 41 -4.32 1.81 -11.49
C ALA A 41 -5.35 2.12 -10.38
N LYS A 42 -4.98 3.04 -9.48
CA LYS A 42 -5.94 3.82 -8.70
C LYS A 42 -6.26 5.07 -9.51
N HIS A 43 -7.43 5.10 -10.13
CA HIS A 43 -7.93 6.31 -10.77
C HIS A 43 -8.64 7.18 -9.73
N SER A 44 -8.13 8.41 -9.55
CA SER A 44 -8.83 9.45 -8.81
C SER A 44 -9.87 10.09 -9.72
N ILE A 45 -11.10 10.23 -9.24
CA ILE A 45 -12.18 10.90 -9.93
C ILE A 45 -12.57 12.12 -9.09
N THR A 46 -12.66 13.28 -9.74
CA THR A 46 -13.11 14.52 -9.11
C THR A 46 -14.44 14.92 -9.74
N ILE A 47 -15.44 15.19 -8.91
CA ILE A 47 -16.79 15.56 -9.34
C ILE A 47 -17.14 16.88 -8.68
N TYR A 48 -17.64 17.82 -9.47
CA TYR A 48 -18.16 19.09 -8.98
C TYR A 48 -19.67 18.97 -8.80
N LEU A 49 -20.16 19.40 -7.64
CA LEU A 49 -21.56 19.40 -7.27
C LEU A 49 -21.92 20.78 -6.72
N THR A 50 -23.20 21.13 -6.79
CA THR A 50 -23.69 22.31 -6.08
C THR A 50 -23.63 22.08 -4.57
N GLN A 51 -23.63 23.17 -3.80
CA GLN A 51 -23.60 23.08 -2.33
C GLN A 51 -24.79 22.27 -1.80
N ALA A 52 -26.00 22.53 -2.29
CA ALA A 52 -27.21 21.80 -1.90
C ALA A 52 -27.13 20.28 -2.18
N GLN A 53 -26.52 19.89 -3.30
CA GLN A 53 -26.30 18.48 -3.63
C GLN A 53 -25.29 17.83 -2.69
N LYS A 54 -24.20 18.53 -2.38
CA LYS A 54 -23.20 18.06 -1.42
C LYS A 54 -23.81 17.86 -0.04
N ASP A 55 -24.61 18.81 0.44
CA ASP A 55 -25.24 18.75 1.76
C ASP A 55 -26.22 17.57 1.84
N SER A 56 -26.99 17.35 0.76
CA SER A 56 -27.88 16.19 0.64
C SER A 56 -27.11 14.87 0.72
N LEU A 57 -25.98 14.76 0.02
CA LEU A 57 -25.12 13.57 0.07
C LEU A 57 -24.45 13.37 1.43
N GLN A 58 -24.01 14.45 2.08
CA GLN A 58 -23.45 14.39 3.43
C GLN A 58 -24.47 13.81 4.42
N ASN A 59 -25.70 14.31 4.39
CA ASN A 59 -26.78 13.82 5.27
C ASN A 59 -27.08 12.33 5.07
N ILE A 60 -27.00 11.83 3.83
CA ILE A 60 -27.18 10.40 3.54
C ILE A 60 -25.98 9.60 4.05
N ALA A 61 -24.77 10.09 3.80
CA ALA A 61 -23.53 9.44 4.23
C ALA A 61 -23.49 9.32 5.77
N ASP A 62 -23.89 10.36 6.49
CA ASP A 62 -23.95 10.38 7.95
C ASP A 62 -24.96 9.36 8.50
N LYS A 63 -26.12 9.21 7.85
CA LYS A 63 -27.13 8.21 8.22
C LYS A 63 -26.63 6.77 8.02
N GLU A 64 -25.84 6.52 6.97
CA GLU A 64 -25.26 5.21 6.69
C GLU A 64 -23.92 4.99 7.45
N SER A 65 -23.44 5.98 8.21
CA SER A 65 -22.10 5.97 8.84
C SER A 65 -20.97 5.72 7.84
N GLU A 66 -21.11 6.28 6.63
CA GLU A 66 -20.16 6.18 5.52
C GLU A 66 -19.52 7.54 5.21
N THR A 67 -18.42 7.54 4.43
CA THR A 67 -17.88 8.79 3.87
C THR A 67 -18.60 9.13 2.56
N ILE A 68 -18.78 10.43 2.24
CA ILE A 68 -19.37 10.86 0.95
C ILE A 68 -18.68 10.17 -0.23
N GLY A 69 -17.35 10.10 -0.22
CA GLY A 69 -16.60 9.50 -1.32
C GLY A 69 -16.93 8.02 -1.53
N TYR A 70 -17.16 7.28 -0.44
CA TYR A 70 -17.56 5.88 -0.52
C TYR A 70 -19.01 5.73 -0.99
N LEU A 71 -19.92 6.53 -0.45
CA LEU A 71 -21.32 6.58 -0.87
C LEU A 71 -21.45 6.86 -2.38
N CYS A 72 -20.75 7.88 -2.88
CA CYS A 72 -20.75 8.21 -4.32
C CYS A 72 -20.25 7.02 -5.16
N LYS A 73 -19.19 6.34 -4.72
CA LYS A 73 -18.68 5.14 -5.39
C LYS A 73 -19.72 4.02 -5.45
N LYS A 74 -20.42 3.78 -4.35
CA LYS A 74 -21.47 2.77 -4.20
C LYS A 74 -22.65 3.05 -5.14
N ILE A 75 -23.09 4.30 -5.20
CA ILE A 75 -24.17 4.75 -6.10
C ILE A 75 -23.77 4.58 -7.56
N ILE A 76 -22.58 5.06 -7.96
CA ILE A 76 -22.09 4.94 -9.33
C ILE A 76 -21.97 3.46 -9.73
N LEU A 77 -21.42 2.62 -8.84
CA LEU A 77 -21.31 1.18 -9.10
C LEU A 77 -22.68 0.52 -9.29
N LYS A 78 -23.66 0.87 -8.45
CA LYS A 78 -25.04 0.38 -8.58
C LYS A 78 -25.64 0.78 -9.92
N TYR A 79 -25.52 2.05 -10.29
CA TYR A 79 -26.00 2.56 -11.57
C TYR A 79 -25.37 1.83 -12.78
N LEU A 80 -24.05 1.62 -12.76
CA LEU A 80 -23.34 0.91 -13.83
C LEU A 80 -23.80 -0.54 -13.97
N LYS A 81 -24.09 -1.22 -12.86
CA LYS A 81 -24.60 -2.59 -12.86
C LYS A 81 -26.03 -2.69 -13.38
N GLU A 82 -26.86 -1.68 -13.15
CA GLU A 82 -28.24 -1.64 -13.67
C GLU A 82 -28.30 -1.31 -15.17
N LYS A 83 -27.24 -0.70 -15.71
CA LYS A 83 -27.12 -0.30 -17.13
C LYS A 83 -26.33 -1.29 -18.00
N SER A 84 -25.66 -2.26 -17.40
CA SER A 84 -24.99 -3.37 -18.11
C SER A 84 -25.95 -4.55 -18.25
#